data_AF-A0A9P0FZT0-F1
#
_entry.id   AF-A0A9P0FZT0-F1
#
_cell.length_a   1.000
_cell.length_b   1.000
_cell.length_c   1.000
_cell.angle_alpha   90.00
_cell.angle_beta   90.00
_cell.angle_gamma   90.00
#
_symmetry.space_group_name_H-M   'P 1'
#
loop_
_entity.id
_entity.type
_entity.pdbx_description
1 polymer ?
#
loop_
_entity_poly.entity_id
_entity_poly.type
_entity_poly.pdbx_seq_one_letter_code
_entity_poly.pdbx_strand_id
1 'polypeptide(L)'
;MNEKPISEKELLVAIKDLLKKNGYLSKINAEVRAQVTELLQDRQTSGAISTPPAPTEDVLLVNELVREYLEWNGYLYTASVMMSEAAMPKEKRTRPDLCAEVGVRDDEKSSALPLLSNIVAAYTERIKRKINKSKKDVC
;
A
#
# COMPACT_ATOMS: atom_id res chain seq x y z
N MET A 1 27.47 40.63 -21.18
CA MET A 1 26.96 39.37 -20.62
C MET A 1 26.31 38.62 -21.77
N ASN A 2 26.87 37.47 -22.15
CA ASN A 2 26.43 36.72 -23.33
C ASN A 2 25.30 35.78 -22.89
N GLU A 3 24.04 36.20 -23.03
CA GLU A 3 22.90 35.30 -22.83
C GLU A 3 22.90 34.30 -23.97
N LYS A 4 23.37 33.08 -23.68
CA LYS A 4 23.25 31.96 -24.60
C LYS A 4 21.75 31.70 -24.80
N PRO A 5 21.22 31.78 -26.04
CA PRO A 5 19.81 31.52 -26.27
C PRO A 5 19.51 30.09 -25.84
N ILE A 6 18.55 29.95 -24.93
CA ILE A 6 18.08 28.64 -24.45
C ILE A 6 17.64 27.86 -25.69
N SER A 7 18.31 26.74 -25.94
CA SER A 7 17.97 25.90 -27.07
C SER A 7 16.57 25.33 -26.86
N GLU A 8 15.79 25.16 -27.93
CA GLU A 8 14.50 24.46 -27.89
C GLU A 8 14.61 23.11 -27.15
N LYS A 9 15.72 22.40 -27.33
CA LYS A 9 16.02 21.16 -26.60
C LYS A 9 16.16 21.36 -25.10
N GLU A 10 16.83 22.42 -24.67
CA GLU A 10 16.99 22.75 -23.24
C GLU A 10 15.64 23.12 -22.62
N LEU A 11 14.80 23.85 -23.34
CA LEU A 11 13.44 24.17 -22.91
C LEU A 11 12.57 22.90 -22.76
N LEU A 12 12.61 21.99 -23.74
CA LEU A 12 11.89 20.72 -23.68
C LEU A 12 12.35 19.84 -22.50
N VAL A 13 13.65 19.81 -22.21
CA VAL A 13 14.20 19.10 -21.06
C VAL A 13 13.69 19.71 -19.75
N ALA A 14 13.74 21.04 -19.63
CA ALA A 14 13.25 21.74 -18.44
C ALA A 14 11.75 21.49 -18.17
N ILE A 15 10.92 21.52 -19.23
CA ILE A 15 9.48 21.20 -19.13
C ILE A 15 9.29 19.75 -18.68
N LYS A 16 10.04 18.81 -19.25
CA LYS A 16 9.97 17.39 -18.87
C LYS A 16 10.35 17.19 -17.40
N ASP A 17 11.39 17.86 -16.92
CA ASP A 17 11.82 17.73 -15.53
C ASP A 17 10.85 18.41 -14.56
N LEU A 18 10.21 19.52 -14.96
CA LEU A 18 9.13 20.13 -14.20
C LEU A 18 7.92 19.19 -14.07
N LEU A 19 7.53 18.53 -15.16
CA LEU A 19 6.44 17.54 -15.16
C LEU A 19 6.78 16.30 -14.32
N LYS A 20 8.05 15.87 -14.27
CA LYS A 20 8.51 14.81 -13.36
C LYS A 20 8.45 15.27 -11.91
N LYS A 21 8.97 16.46 -11.61
CA LYS A 21 9.02 17.01 -10.24
C LYS A 21 7.63 17.20 -9.64
N ASN A 22 6.67 17.63 -10.46
CA ASN A 22 5.27 17.80 -10.06
C ASN A 22 4.47 16.47 -10.08
N GLY A 23 5.09 15.34 -10.42
CA GLY A 23 4.46 14.02 -10.41
C GLY A 23 3.52 13.72 -11.58
N TYR A 24 3.26 14.68 -12.49
CA TYR A 24 2.38 14.47 -13.66
C TYR A 24 2.88 13.36 -14.58
N LEU A 25 4.19 13.31 -14.84
CA LEU A 25 4.77 12.23 -15.66
C LEU A 25 4.68 10.87 -14.96
N SER A 26 4.83 10.83 -13.65
CA SER A 26 4.66 9.60 -12.88
C SER A 26 3.22 9.11 -12.92
N LYS A 27 2.24 10.02 -12.82
CA LYS A 27 0.81 9.74 -12.95
C LYS A 27 0.47 9.14 -14.31
N ILE A 28 0.88 9.80 -15.40
CA ILE A 28 0.64 9.30 -16.77
C ILE A 28 1.29 7.92 -16.96
N ASN A 29 2.53 7.74 -16.50
CA ASN A 29 3.19 6.42 -16.58
C ASN A 29 2.47 5.34 -15.76
N ALA A 30 1.91 5.69 -14.60
CA ALA A 30 1.14 4.76 -13.79
C ALA A 30 -0.19 4.39 -14.46
N GLU A 31 -0.89 5.36 -15.05
CA GLU A 31 -2.13 5.14 -15.81
C GLU A 31 -1.88 4.24 -17.02
N VAL A 32 -0.81 4.51 -17.78
CA VAL A 32 -0.39 3.65 -18.91
C VAL A 32 -0.05 2.25 -18.44
N ARG A 33 0.71 2.11 -17.35
CA ARG A 33 1.04 0.81 -16.77
C ARG A 33 -0.22 0.06 -16.35
N ALA A 34 -1.17 0.73 -15.69
CA ALA A 34 -2.43 0.14 -15.27
C ALA A 34 -3.25 -0.36 -16.47
N GLN A 35 -3.41 0.46 -17.51
CA GLN A 35 -4.11 0.05 -18.72
C GLN A 35 -3.42 -1.10 -19.46
N VAL A 36 -2.08 -1.07 -19.55
CA VAL A 36 -1.32 -2.16 -20.16
C VAL A 36 -1.49 -3.45 -19.35
N THR A 37 -1.43 -3.38 -18.02
CA THR A 37 -1.67 -4.53 -17.15
C THR A 37 -3.09 -5.07 -17.31
N GLU A 38 -4.11 -4.21 -17.32
CA GLU A 38 -5.51 -4.59 -17.57
C GLU A 38 -5.67 -5.32 -18.91
N LEU A 39 -5.14 -4.75 -20.00
CA LEU A 39 -5.18 -5.37 -21.33
C LEU A 39 -4.41 -6.68 -21.41
N LEU A 40 -3.29 -6.80 -20.70
CA LEU A 40 -2.52 -8.05 -20.63
C LEU A 40 -3.28 -9.11 -19.81
N GLN A 41 -4.00 -8.70 -18.76
CA GLN A 41 -4.80 -9.58 -17.90
C GLN A 41 -6.05 -10.12 -18.63
N ASP A 42 -6.71 -9.28 -19.42
CA ASP A 42 -7.79 -9.68 -20.34
C ASP A 42 -7.30 -10.65 -21.43
N ARG A 43 -6.02 -10.56 -21.83
CA ARG A 43 -5.41 -11.51 -22.77
C ARG A 43 -4.99 -12.82 -22.10
N GLN A 44 -4.48 -12.77 -20.86
CA GLN A 44 -4.05 -13.96 -20.12
C GLN A 44 -5.21 -14.87 -19.69
N THR A 45 -6.42 -14.34 -19.52
CA THR A 45 -7.63 -15.14 -19.24
C THR A 45 -8.04 -16.06 -20.40
N SER A 46 -7.48 -15.88 -21.61
CA SER A 46 -7.69 -16.77 -22.76
C SER A 46 -6.69 -17.93 -22.87
N GLY A 47 -5.67 -18.00 -21.99
CA GLY A 47 -4.66 -19.05 -22.05
C GLY A 47 -3.85 -19.16 -20.77
N ALA A 48 -4.37 -19.91 -19.79
CA ALA A 48 -3.65 -20.58 -18.70
C ALA A 48 -2.36 -19.88 -18.19
N ILE A 49 -2.50 -18.85 -17.37
CA ILE A 49 -1.44 -18.39 -16.44
C ILE A 49 -2.10 -18.17 -15.08
N SER A 50 -1.52 -18.78 -14.05
CA SER A 50 -1.97 -18.80 -12.66
C SER A 50 -2.46 -17.44 -12.16
N THR A 51 -3.76 -17.18 -12.26
CA THR A 51 -4.41 -16.24 -11.34
C THR A 51 -4.08 -16.72 -9.93
N PRO A 52 -3.54 -15.88 -9.04
CA PRO A 52 -3.43 -16.23 -7.63
C PRO A 52 -4.77 -16.82 -7.17
N PRO A 53 -4.76 -17.89 -6.36
CA PRO A 53 -6.01 -18.44 -5.84
C PRO A 53 -6.82 -17.31 -5.21
N ALA A 54 -8.14 -17.38 -5.34
CA ALA A 54 -9.03 -16.37 -4.76
C ALA A 54 -8.64 -16.15 -3.28
N PRO A 55 -8.42 -14.89 -2.85
CA PRO A 55 -7.94 -14.63 -1.51
C PRO A 55 -8.96 -15.14 -0.49
N THR A 56 -8.49 -15.86 0.51
CA THR A 56 -9.31 -16.25 1.67
C THR A 56 -9.66 -15.01 2.50
N GLU A 57 -10.65 -15.12 3.38
CA GLU A 57 -10.99 -14.05 4.33
C GLU A 57 -9.77 -13.55 5.11
N ASP A 58 -8.92 -14.46 5.60
CA ASP A 58 -7.68 -14.09 6.32
C ASP A 58 -6.73 -13.27 5.44
N VAL A 59 -6.60 -13.61 4.15
CA VAL A 59 -5.75 -12.88 3.20
C VAL A 59 -6.36 -11.51 2.88
N LEU A 60 -7.69 -11.43 2.73
CA LEU A 60 -8.40 -10.17 2.53
C LEU A 60 -8.23 -9.25 3.74
N LEU A 61 -8.35 -9.78 4.96
CA LEU A 61 -8.09 -9.03 6.19
C LEU A 61 -6.66 -8.46 6.21
N VAL A 62 -5.66 -9.30 5.92
CA VAL A 62 -4.26 -8.84 5.84
C VAL A 62 -4.09 -7.74 4.79
N ASN A 63 -4.67 -7.92 3.60
CA ASN A 63 -4.58 -6.95 2.53
C ASN A 63 -5.26 -5.62 2.91
N GLU A 64 -6.39 -5.66 3.60
CA GLU A 64 -7.08 -4.48 4.12
C GLU A 64 -6.26 -3.74 5.18
N LEU A 65 -5.57 -4.46 6.08
CA LEU A 65 -4.64 -3.88 7.05
C LEU A 65 -3.43 -3.23 6.36
N VAL A 66 -2.89 -3.86 5.31
CA VAL A 66 -1.80 -3.29 4.51
C VAL A 66 -2.28 -2.06 3.75
N ARG A 67 -3.47 -2.11 3.16
CA ARG A 67 -4.07 -0.97 2.46
C ARG A 67 -4.26 0.22 3.40
N GLU A 68 -4.79 -0.02 4.60
CA GLU A 68 -4.92 1.02 5.64
C GLU A 68 -3.57 1.61 6.03
N TYR A 69 -2.55 0.76 6.23
CA TYR A 69 -1.19 1.21 6.51
C TYR A 69 -0.60 2.08 5.38
N LEU A 70 -0.73 1.64 4.13
CA LEU A 70 -0.22 2.37 2.97
C LEU A 70 -0.91 3.73 2.84
N GLU A 71 -2.24 3.76 2.95
CA GLU A 71 -3.02 5.00 2.87
C GLU A 71 -2.69 5.96 4.02
N TRP A 72 -2.57 5.45 5.25
CA TRP A 72 -2.21 6.26 6.42
C TRP A 72 -0.84 6.93 6.25
N ASN A 73 0.14 6.21 5.68
CA ASN A 73 1.47 6.75 5.39
C ASN A 73 1.56 7.59 4.11
N GLY A 74 0.44 7.76 3.38
CA GLY A 74 0.40 8.55 2.14
C GLY A 74 0.90 7.82 0.88
N TYR A 75 1.07 6.50 0.91
CA TYR A 75 1.50 5.67 -0.22
C TYR A 75 0.34 5.31 -1.17
N LEU A 76 -0.44 6.32 -1.59
CA LEU A 76 -1.71 6.14 -2.30
C LEU A 76 -1.59 5.39 -3.62
N TYR A 77 -0.52 5.62 -4.39
CA TYR A 77 -0.29 4.93 -5.66
C TYR A 77 0.02 3.45 -5.46
N THR A 78 0.84 3.14 -4.46
CA THR A 78 1.16 1.75 -4.10
C THR A 78 -0.08 1.01 -3.64
N ALA A 79 -0.92 1.65 -2.81
CA ALA A 79 -2.20 1.09 -2.39
C ALA A 79 -3.12 0.80 -3.59
N SER A 80 -3.19 1.73 -4.55
CA SER A 80 -4.00 1.55 -5.77
C SER A 80 -3.55 0.37 -6.62
N VAL A 81 -2.24 0.22 -6.84
CA VAL A 81 -1.69 -0.89 -7.62
C VAL A 81 -1.92 -2.22 -6.89
N MET A 82 -1.64 -2.26 -5.59
CA MET A 82 -1.85 -3.45 -4.76
C MET A 82 -3.30 -3.92 -4.79
N MET A 83 -4.29 -3.01 -4.66
CA MET A 83 -5.70 -3.38 -4.71
C MET A 83 -6.08 -4.05 -6.03
N SER A 84 -5.58 -3.54 -7.16
CA SER A 84 -5.82 -4.11 -8.47
C SER A 84 -5.14 -5.47 -8.64
N GLU A 85 -3.89 -5.60 -8.19
CA GLU A 85 -3.13 -6.85 -8.27
C GLU A 85 -3.72 -7.96 -7.38
N ALA A 86 -4.21 -7.61 -6.20
CA ALA A 86 -4.79 -8.53 -5.24
C ALA A 86 -6.28 -8.85 -5.52
N ALA A 87 -6.85 -8.30 -6.60
CA ALA A 87 -8.27 -8.42 -6.94
C ALA A 87 -9.19 -8.07 -5.75
N MET A 88 -8.81 -7.05 -4.98
CA MET A 88 -9.56 -6.66 -3.79
C MET A 88 -10.89 -5.99 -4.14
N PRO A 89 -11.91 -6.10 -3.28
CA PRO A 89 -13.10 -5.27 -3.38
C PRO A 89 -12.72 -3.78 -3.44
N LYS A 90 -13.39 -3.02 -4.29
CA LYS A 90 -13.23 -1.56 -4.35
C LYS A 90 -13.74 -0.87 -3.08
N GLU A 91 -14.64 -1.53 -2.37
CA GLU A 91 -15.19 -1.02 -1.12
C GLU A 91 -14.19 -1.22 0.02
N LYS A 92 -13.78 -0.10 0.60
CA LYS A 92 -12.88 -0.05 1.74
C LYS A 92 -13.60 -0.53 3.00
N ARG A 93 -13.02 -1.49 3.74
CA ARG A 93 -13.49 -1.79 5.09
C ARG A 93 -13.20 -0.64 6.04
N THR A 94 -14.12 -0.38 6.95
CA THR A 94 -13.94 0.69 7.91
C THR A 94 -12.97 0.26 9.01
N ARG A 95 -12.27 1.24 9.60
CA ARG A 95 -11.33 0.96 10.70
C ARG A 95 -12.02 0.29 11.91
N PRO A 96 -13.24 0.67 12.32
CA PRO A 96 -13.99 -0.05 13.35
C PRO A 96 -14.21 -1.54 13.03
N ASP A 97 -14.54 -1.87 11.78
CA ASP A 97 -14.76 -3.27 11.37
C ASP A 97 -13.46 -4.07 11.47
N LEU A 98 -12.36 -3.50 11.00
CA LEU A 98 -11.04 -4.13 11.09
C LEU A 98 -10.63 -4.35 12.54
N CYS A 99 -10.82 -3.35 13.41
CA CYS A 99 -10.55 -3.44 14.84
C CYS A 99 -11.36 -4.56 15.53
N ALA A 100 -12.65 -4.70 15.17
CA ALA A 100 -13.51 -5.75 15.70
C ALA A 100 -13.00 -7.15 15.29
N GLU A 101 -12.54 -7.30 14.05
CA GLU A 101 -12.04 -8.58 13.53
C GLU A 101 -10.68 -8.97 14.09
N VAL A 102 -9.74 -8.02 14.21
CA VAL A 102 -8.41 -8.30 14.78
C VAL A 102 -8.41 -8.36 16.31
N GLY A 103 -9.51 -7.98 16.96
CA GLY A 103 -9.64 -7.97 18.41
C GLY A 103 -8.78 -6.90 19.09
N VAL A 104 -8.56 -5.76 18.44
CA VAL A 104 -7.79 -4.62 18.97
C VAL A 104 -8.73 -3.45 19.23
N ARG A 105 -8.52 -2.76 20.35
CA ARG A 105 -9.30 -1.57 20.69
C ARG A 105 -8.68 -0.33 20.04
N ASP A 106 -9.49 0.48 19.39
CA ASP A 106 -9.10 1.79 18.88
C ASP A 106 -9.38 2.85 19.95
N ASP A 107 -8.37 3.19 20.75
CA ASP A 107 -8.40 4.33 21.68
C ASP A 107 -7.70 5.55 21.08
N GLU A 108 -7.86 6.74 21.69
CA GLU A 108 -7.30 8.00 21.16
C GLU A 108 -5.80 7.94 20.82
N LYS A 109 -5.02 7.13 21.55
CA LYS A 109 -3.59 6.95 21.30
C LYS A 109 -3.35 5.99 20.12
N SER A 110 -4.17 4.95 20.02
CA SER A 110 -4.12 3.94 18.96
C SER A 110 -4.58 4.51 17.62
N SER A 111 -5.55 5.44 17.62
CA SER A 111 -6.04 6.09 16.39
C SER A 111 -5.00 7.01 15.75
N ALA A 112 -3.96 7.40 16.49
CA ALA A 112 -2.84 8.20 15.99
C ALA A 112 -1.80 7.40 15.18
N LEU A 113 -2.01 6.09 14.99
CA LEU A 113 -1.12 5.20 14.26
C LEU A 113 -1.92 4.28 13.32
N PRO A 114 -1.30 3.73 12.25
CA PRO A 114 -1.88 2.66 11.47
C PRO A 114 -2.28 1.48 12.34
N LEU A 115 -3.41 0.85 12.04
CA LEU A 115 -3.91 -0.29 12.80
C LEU A 115 -2.92 -1.45 12.79
N LEU A 116 -2.27 -1.69 11.65
CA LEU A 116 -1.21 -2.70 11.52
C LEU A 116 -0.06 -2.46 12.53
N SER A 117 0.34 -1.20 12.74
CA SER A 117 1.39 -0.86 13.71
C SER A 117 0.94 -1.16 15.15
N ASN A 118 -0.32 -0.88 15.49
CA ASN A 118 -0.89 -1.19 16.80
C ASN A 118 -0.92 -2.70 17.06
N ILE A 119 -1.31 -3.50 16.07
CA ILE A 119 -1.33 -4.96 16.16
C ILE A 119 0.08 -5.49 16.45
N VAL A 120 1.08 -5.04 15.68
CA VAL A 120 2.48 -5.47 15.85
C VAL A 120 3.02 -5.08 17.23
N ALA A 121 2.72 -3.88 17.71
CA ALA A 121 3.12 -3.42 19.04
C ALA A 121 2.47 -4.28 20.14
N ALA A 122 1.17 -4.52 20.06
CA ALA A 122 0.43 -5.33 21.03
C ALA A 122 0.95 -6.77 21.09
N TYR A 123 1.21 -7.38 19.93
CA TYR A 123 1.74 -8.74 19.84
C TYR A 123 3.15 -8.83 20.41
N THR A 124 4.02 -7.88 20.07
CA THR A 124 5.41 -7.81 20.54
C THR A 124 5.47 -7.66 22.06
N GLU A 125 4.66 -6.77 22.64
CA GLU A 125 4.58 -6.59 24.10
C GLU A 125 4.03 -7.83 24.81
N ARG A 126 3.12 -8.57 24.17
CA ARG A 126 2.63 -9.86 24.71
C ARG A 126 3.72 -10.92 24.72
N ILE A 127 4.53 -11.02 23.65
CA ILE A 127 5.65 -11.96 23.57
C ILE A 127 6.70 -11.62 24.64
N LYS A 128 7.13 -10.36 24.74
CA LYS A 128 8.11 -9.93 25.74
C LYS A 128 7.67 -10.29 27.16
N ARG A 129 6.39 -10.08 27.50
CA ARG A 129 5.82 -10.47 28.79
C ARG A 129 5.87 -11.98 29.04
N LYS A 130 5.55 -12.81 28.04
CA LYS A 130 5.67 -14.27 28.16
C LYS A 130 7.11 -14.71 28.41
N ILE A 131 8.06 -14.17 27.64
CA ILE A 131 9.49 -14.48 27.81
C ILE A 131 9.98 -14.09 29.20
N ASN A 132 9.61 -12.90 29.68
CA ASN A 132 10.01 -12.43 31.00
C ASN A 132 9.40 -13.27 32.13
N LYS A 133 8.15 -13.73 31.97
CA LYS A 133 7.52 -14.66 32.93
C LYS A 133 8.27 -15.99 32.98
N SER A 134 8.55 -16.61 31.82
CA SER A 134 9.31 -17.86 31.76
C SER A 134 10.71 -17.76 32.36
N LYS A 135 11.40 -16.61 32.25
CA LYS A 135 12.69 -16.39 32.91
C LYS A 135 12.58 -16.30 34.44
N LYS A 136 11.46 -15.79 34.96
CA LYS A 136 11.19 -15.66 36.39
C LYS A 136 10.78 -16.99 37.03
N ASP A 137 10.15 -17.89 36.27
CA ASP A 137 9.74 -19.22 36.76
C ASP A 137 10.91 -20.24 36.78
N VAL A 138 12.06 -19.90 36.18
CA VAL A 138 13.26 -20.77 36.08
C VAL A 138 14.38 -20.34 37.06
N CYS A 139 14.19 -19.23 37.78
CA CYS A 139 15.12 -18.69 38.79
C CYS A 139 14.47 -18.77 40.18
#